data_AF-A0A919PA99-F1
#
_entry.id   AF-A0A919PA99-F1
#
_cell.length_a   1.000
_cell.length_b   1.000
_cell.length_c   1.000
_cell.angle_alpha   90.00
_cell.angle_beta   90.00
_cell.angle_gamma   90.00
#
_symmetry.space_group_name_H-M   'P 1'
#
loop_
_entity.id
_entity.type
_entity.pdbx_description
1 polymer ?
#
loop_
_entity_poly.entity_id
_entity_poly.type
_entity_poly.pdbx_seq_one_letter_code
_entity_poly.pdbx_strand_id
1 'polypeptide(L)'
;MLGARVRVAAKVVAVVALALAVADGFRWGNRWYVATQFARSDVDWGNAMVAHAHGALVSGLALLLVAALAAVVGWRPRLVLQRR
;
A
#
# COMPACT_ATOMS: atom_id res chain seq x y z
N MET A 1 15.75 21.07 17.88
CA MET A 1 15.45 21.22 16.43
C MET A 1 15.38 19.89 15.66
N LEU A 2 16.18 18.87 15.98
CA LEU A 2 16.14 17.56 15.28
C LEU A 2 14.74 16.92 15.23
N GLY A 3 14.00 16.90 16.35
CA GLY A 3 12.70 16.25 16.42
C GLY A 3 11.62 16.84 15.50
N ALA A 4 11.72 18.12 15.12
CA ALA A 4 10.77 18.74 14.20
C ALA A 4 11.03 18.30 12.75
N ARG A 5 12.31 18.27 12.34
CA ARG A 5 12.72 17.81 11.00
C ARG A 5 12.37 16.34 10.77
N VAL A 6 12.60 15.49 11.77
CA VAL A 6 12.25 14.06 11.72
C VAL A 6 10.74 13.87 11.53
N ARG A 7 9.90 14.67 12.20
CA ARG A 7 8.44 14.59 12.04
C ARG A 7 7.97 15.02 10.65
N VAL A 8 8.57 16.08 10.10
CA VAL A 8 8.23 16.53 8.74
C VAL A 8 8.61 15.45 7.73
N ALA A 9 9.81 14.88 7.82
CA ALA A 9 10.25 13.79 6.97
C ALA A 9 9.30 12.58 7.10
N ALA A 10 8.93 12.18 8.33
CA ALA A 10 8.00 11.08 8.56
C ALA A 10 6.62 11.32 7.92
N LYS A 11 6.09 12.55 7.97
CA LYS A 11 4.82 12.89 7.28
C LYS A 11 4.93 12.75 5.76
N VAL A 12 6.02 13.26 5.17
CA VAL A 12 6.27 13.14 3.73
C VAL A 12 6.37 11.67 3.32
N VAL A 13 7.16 10.88 4.05
CA VAL A 13 7.27 9.42 3.83
C VAL A 13 5.91 8.76 3.95
N ALA A 14 5.10 9.10 4.95
CA ALA A 14 3.78 8.52 5.14
C ALA A 14 2.86 8.79 3.93
N VAL A 15 2.82 10.03 3.44
CA VAL A 15 1.99 10.41 2.29
C VAL A 15 2.47 9.73 1.00
N VAL A 16 3.79 9.72 0.75
CA VAL A 16 4.36 9.09 -0.44
C VAL A 16 4.14 7.58 -0.41
N ALA A 17 4.42 6.91 0.71
CA ALA A 17 4.20 5.49 0.86
C ALA A 17 2.71 5.12 0.71
N LEU A 18 1.80 5.95 1.24
CA LEU A 18 0.37 5.77 1.05
C LEU A 18 -0.04 5.88 -0.42
N ALA A 19 0.45 6.90 -1.13
CA ALA A 19 0.17 7.08 -2.56
C ALA A 19 0.68 5.89 -3.40
N LEU A 20 1.88 5.39 -3.10
CA LEU A 20 2.43 4.22 -3.77
C LEU A 20 1.63 2.94 -3.44
N ALA A 21 1.21 2.76 -2.18
CA ALA A 21 0.36 1.64 -1.78
C ALA A 21 -0.98 1.64 -2.52
N VAL A 22 -1.59 2.82 -2.69
CA VAL A 22 -2.82 2.97 -3.49
C VAL A 22 -2.57 2.63 -4.96
N ALA A 23 -1.47 3.11 -5.55
CA ALA A 23 -1.10 2.77 -6.92
C ALA A 23 -0.91 1.25 -7.10
N ASP A 24 -0.30 0.57 -6.13
CA ASP A 24 -0.16 -0.88 -6.14
C ASP A 24 -1.50 -1.60 -5.96
N GLY A 25 -2.43 -1.05 -5.18
CA GLY A 25 -3.82 -1.52 -5.13
C GLY A 25 -4.51 -1.49 -6.49
N PHE A 26 -4.35 -0.41 -7.26
CA PHE A 26 -4.85 -0.33 -8.64
C PHE A 26 -4.17 -1.34 -9.57
N ARG A 27 -2.85 -1.51 -9.46
CA ARG A 27 -2.10 -2.50 -10.25
C ARG A 27 -2.56 -3.93 -9.95
N TRP A 28 -2.76 -4.26 -8.68
CA TRP A 28 -3.31 -5.55 -8.26
C TRP A 28 -4.68 -5.79 -8.89
N GLY A 29 -5.61 -4.83 -8.74
CA GLY A 29 -6.96 -4.95 -9.27
C GLY A 29 -7.00 -5.10 -10.79
N ASN A 30 -6.22 -4.29 -11.52
CA ASN A 30 -6.15 -4.37 -12.99
C ASN A 30 -5.59 -5.72 -13.47
N ARG A 31 -4.51 -6.21 -12.83
CA ARG A 31 -3.89 -7.50 -13.20
C ARG A 31 -4.77 -8.69 -12.85
N TRP A 32 -5.46 -8.63 -11.70
CA TRP A 32 -6.45 -9.63 -11.32
C TRP A 32 -7.62 -9.66 -12.31
N TYR A 33 -8.11 -8.50 -12.73
CA TYR A 33 -9.15 -8.40 -13.75
C TYR A 33 -8.70 -9.06 -15.06
N VAL A 34 -7.50 -8.73 -15.57
CA VAL A 34 -6.97 -9.39 -16.77
C VAL A 34 -6.83 -10.90 -16.57
N ALA A 35 -6.29 -11.35 -15.43
CA ALA A 35 -6.15 -12.78 -15.14
C ALA A 35 -7.49 -13.52 -15.22
N THR A 36 -8.56 -12.94 -14.68
CA THR A 36 -9.89 -13.55 -14.72
C THR A 36 -10.51 -13.58 -16.12
N GLN A 37 -10.24 -12.58 -16.97
CA GLN A 37 -10.68 -12.58 -18.37
C GLN A 37 -10.00 -13.68 -19.21
N PHE A 38 -8.71 -13.96 -18.96
CA PHE A 38 -7.93 -14.93 -19.72
C PHE A 38 -7.88 -16.33 -19.10
N ALA A 39 -8.53 -16.55 -17.95
CA ALA A 39 -8.47 -17.80 -17.19
C ALA A 39 -8.87 -19.07 -17.96
N ARG A 40 -9.57 -18.94 -19.09
CA ARG A 40 -10.01 -20.08 -19.94
C ARG A 40 -9.44 -20.06 -21.35
N SER A 41 -9.04 -18.91 -21.86
CA SER A 41 -8.59 -18.73 -23.25
C SER A 41 -7.07 -18.78 -23.38
N ASP A 42 -6.34 -18.30 -22.37
CA ASP A 42 -4.87 -18.32 -22.33
C ASP A 42 -4.43 -18.49 -20.86
N VAL A 43 -4.33 -19.74 -20.45
CA VAL A 43 -4.10 -20.12 -19.05
C VAL A 43 -2.72 -19.68 -18.57
N ASP A 44 -1.70 -19.76 -19.43
CA ASP A 44 -0.33 -19.36 -19.09
C ASP A 44 -0.24 -17.84 -18.88
N TRP A 45 -0.86 -17.06 -19.78
CA TRP A 45 -0.97 -15.62 -19.60
C TRP A 45 -1.77 -15.23 -18.36
N GLY A 46 -2.91 -15.90 -18.13
CA GLY A 46 -3.74 -15.70 -16.94
C GLY A 46 -2.96 -15.95 -15.65
N ASN A 47 -2.21 -17.05 -15.58
CA ASN A 47 -1.38 -17.40 -14.43
C ASN A 47 -0.24 -16.40 -14.20
N ALA A 48 0.42 -15.93 -15.26
CA ALA A 48 1.43 -14.88 -15.16
C ALA A 48 0.84 -13.59 -14.57
N MET A 49 -0.38 -13.21 -14.98
CA MET A 49 -1.06 -12.04 -14.43
C MET A 49 -1.44 -12.20 -12.95
N VAL A 50 -1.80 -13.41 -12.50
CA VAL A 50 -2.02 -13.69 -11.06
C VAL A 50 -0.73 -13.47 -10.27
N ALA A 51 0.41 -13.95 -10.75
CA ALA A 51 1.69 -13.74 -10.07
C ALA A 51 2.04 -12.25 -9.96
N HIS A 52 1.83 -11.47 -11.02
CA HIS A 52 2.05 -10.02 -10.98
C HIS A 52 1.02 -9.28 -10.11
N ALA A 53 -0.21 -9.76 -10.02
CA ALA A 53 -1.21 -9.23 -9.10
C ALA A 53 -0.76 -9.46 -7.66
N HIS A 54 -0.34 -10.69 -7.33
CA HIS A 54 0.17 -11.03 -6.01
C HIS A 54 1.37 -10.15 -5.61
N GLY A 55 2.33 -9.97 -6.51
CA GLY A 55 3.48 -9.08 -6.28
C GLY A 55 3.05 -7.64 -5.95
N ALA A 56 2.13 -7.06 -6.73
CA ALA A 56 1.59 -5.72 -6.44
C ALA A 56 0.88 -5.66 -5.09
N LEU A 57 0.09 -6.67 -4.74
CA LEU A 57 -0.62 -6.71 -3.45
C LEU A 57 0.37 -6.72 -2.27
N VAL A 58 1.38 -7.58 -2.33
CA VAL A 58 2.39 -7.69 -1.26
C VAL A 58 3.18 -6.39 -1.11
N SER A 59 3.65 -5.81 -2.22
CA SER A 59 4.35 -4.52 -2.21
C SER A 59 3.46 -3.39 -1.68
N GLY A 60 2.20 -3.33 -2.12
CA GLY A 60 1.23 -2.34 -1.65
C GLY A 60 0.95 -2.44 -0.16
N LEU A 61 0.79 -3.66 0.38
CA LEU A 61 0.60 -3.90 1.81
C LEU A 61 1.84 -3.50 2.63
N ALA A 62 3.05 -3.81 2.14
CA ALA A 62 4.28 -3.40 2.79
C ALA A 62 4.41 -1.86 2.85
N LEU A 63 4.10 -1.17 1.75
CA LEU A 63 4.08 0.29 1.69
C LEU A 63 3.00 0.88 2.60
N LEU A 64 1.84 0.24 2.71
CA LEU A 64 0.79 0.67 3.63
C LEU A 64 1.23 0.57 5.10
N LEU A 65 1.94 -0.50 5.47
CA LEU A 65 2.53 -0.64 6.80
C LEU A 65 3.58 0.45 7.06
N VAL A 66 4.47 0.73 6.10
CA VAL A 66 5.44 1.82 6.19
C VAL A 66 4.73 3.16 6.37
N ALA A 67 3.67 3.41 5.60
CA ALA A 67 2.87 4.62 5.71
C ALA A 67 2.24 4.78 7.10
N ALA A 68 1.67 3.70 7.63
CA ALA A 68 1.07 3.68 8.97
C ALA A 68 2.10 3.98 10.07
N LEU A 69 3.26 3.33 10.04
CA LEU A 69 4.34 3.56 11.00
C LEU A 69 4.87 4.99 10.93
N ALA A 70 5.14 5.49 9.72
CA ALA A 70 5.59 6.85 9.50
C ALA A 70 4.53 7.87 9.96
N ALA A 71 3.25 7.56 9.80
CA ALA A 71 2.16 8.41 10.25
C ALA A 71 2.10 8.51 11.79
N VAL A 72 2.25 7.39 12.49
CA VAL A 72 2.32 7.37 13.97
C VAL A 72 3.46 8.26 14.48
N VAL A 73 4.64 8.20 13.85
CA VAL A 73 5.79 9.03 14.20
C VAL A 73 5.55 10.51 13.86
N GLY A 74 5.04 10.79 12.66
CA GLY A 74 4.89 12.13 12.11
C GLY A 74 3.80 12.95 12.80
N TRP A 75 2.63 12.36 13.02
CA TRP A 75 1.48 13.05 13.62
C TRP A 75 1.33 12.83 15.13
N ARG A 76 1.87 11.74 15.69
CA ARG A 76 1.65 11.35 17.10
C ARG A 76 0.17 11.45 17.50
N PRO A 77 -0.72 10.69 16.85
CA PRO A 77 -2.14 10.71 17.19
C PRO A 77 -2.32 10.43 18.70
N ARG A 78 -3.07 11.28 19.39
CA ARG A 78 -3.49 11.01 20.77
C ARG A 78 -4.73 10.12 20.70
N LEU A 79 -4.61 8.89 21.17
CA LEU A 79 -5.76 7.99 21.30
C LEU A 79 -6.66 8.51 22.43
N VAL A 80 -7.84 9.01 22.09
CA VAL A 80 -8.86 9.38 23.08
C VAL A 80 -9.79 8.18 23.22
N LEU A 81 -9.63 7.41 24.30
CA LEU A 81 -10.58 6.35 24.67
C LEU A 81 -11.84 7.01 25.25
N GLN A 82 -12.91 7.08 24.47
CA GLN A 82 -14.24 7.34 25.01
C GLN A 82 -14.71 6.09 25.76
N ARG A 83 -14.57 6.08 27.09
CA ARG A 83 -15.30 5.13 27.94
C ARG A 83 -16.76 5.58 28.00
N ARG A 84 -17.66 4.75 27.46
CA ARG A 84 -19.10 4.83 27.73
C ARG A 84 -19.41 4.14 29.04
#